data_AF-A0A843KX89-F1
#
_entry.id   AF-A0A843KX89-F1
#
_cell.length_a   1.000
_cell.length_b   1.000
_cell.length_c   1.000
_cell.angle_alpha   90.00
_cell.angle_beta   90.00
_cell.angle_gamma   90.00
#
_symmetry.space_group_name_H-M   'P 1'
#
loop_
_entity.id
_entity.type
_entity.pdbx_description
1 polymer ?
#
loop_
_entity_poly.entity_id
_entity_poly.type
_entity_poly.pdbx_seq_one_letter_code
_entity_poly.pdbx_strand_id
1 'polypeptide(L)' 'MIYHTAPGSGGRRISLPDHRTKIVSTIGPASRSCEVLVRMIQAGMNVARLNLA' A
#
# COMPACT_ATOMS: atom_id res chain seq x y z
N MET A 1 39.79 6.87 -0.40
CA MET A 1 39.20 6.17 0.76
C MET A 1 38.32 7.17 1.50
N ILE A 2 36.99 7.08 1.61
CA ILE A 2 35.96 6.16 1.11
C ILE A 2 34.74 7.07 0.87
N TYR A 3 34.05 6.88 -0.25
CA TYR A 3 32.83 7.59 -0.62
C TYR A 3 31.71 7.28 0.38
N HIS A 4 31.17 8.28 1.08
CA HIS A 4 29.85 8.19 1.70
C HIS A 4 28.85 8.84 0.74
N THR A 5 28.06 8.00 0.09
CA THR A 5 26.94 8.37 -0.77
C THR A 5 25.84 9.00 0.09
N ALA A 6 25.22 10.07 -0.41
CA ALA A 6 24.01 10.66 0.15
C ALA A 6 22.88 9.61 0.22
N PRO A 7 22.13 9.49 1.33
CA PRO A 7 20.93 8.68 1.33
C PRO A 7 19.88 9.43 0.52
N GLY A 8 19.64 8.96 -0.70
CA GLY A 8 18.56 9.43 -1.55
C GLY A 8 17.24 9.50 -0.79
N SER A 9 16.69 10.70 -0.76
CA SER A 9 15.29 10.98 -0.50
C SER A 9 14.42 10.28 -1.54
N GLY A 10 13.48 9.41 -1.12
CA GLY A 10 12.41 8.97 -2.04
C GLY A 10 11.88 7.56 -1.85
N GLY A 11 11.44 7.20 -0.64
CA GLY A 11 10.65 5.98 -0.46
C GLY A 11 10.11 5.90 0.96
N ARG A 12 8.83 6.25 1.16
CA ARG A 12 8.15 5.98 2.45
C ARG A 12 8.24 4.47 2.71
N ARG A 13 9.11 4.06 3.63
CA ARG A 13 9.04 2.73 4.24
C ARG A 13 7.69 2.65 4.94
N ILE A 14 6.75 1.93 4.33
CA ILE A 14 5.49 1.59 4.98
C ILE A 14 5.88 0.63 6.11
N SER A 15 5.69 1.07 7.36
CA SER A 15 5.77 0.16 8.51
C SER A 15 4.62 -0.82 8.36
N LEU A 16 4.95 -2.07 8.07
CA LEU A 16 3.99 -3.14 7.94
C LEU A 16 3.79 -3.77 9.33
N PRO A 17 2.59 -4.28 9.63
CA PRO A 17 2.36 -5.00 10.86
C PRO A 17 3.34 -6.19 11.03
N ASP A 18 3.58 -6.62 12.27
CA ASP A 18 4.50 -7.73 12.59
C ASP A 18 4.12 -9.05 11.89
N HIS A 19 2.85 -9.19 11.53
CA HIS A 19 2.40 -10.25 10.65
C HIS A 19 2.87 -10.00 9.21
N ARG A 20 3.68 -10.95 8.72
CA ARG A 20 4.30 -10.91 7.38
C ARG A 20 3.30 -10.99 6.22
N THR A 21 2.03 -11.31 6.50
CA THR A 21 0.98 -11.49 5.49
C THR A 21 0.21 -10.18 5.28
N LYS A 22 0.15 -9.72 4.02
CA LYS A 22 -0.63 -8.55 3.62
C LYS A 22 -1.95 -8.96 2.96
N ILE A 23 -3.01 -8.21 3.22
CA ILE A 23 -4.29 -8.32 2.52
C ILE A 23 -4.24 -7.41 1.28
N VAL A 24 -4.30 -8.03 0.11
CA VAL A 24 -4.33 -7.36 -1.19
C VAL A 24 -5.73 -7.46 -1.77
N SER A 25 -6.32 -6.35 -2.20
CA SER A 25 -7.64 -6.35 -2.86
C SER A 25 -7.57 -5.68 -4.22
N THR A 26 -8.26 -6.24 -5.21
CA THR A 26 -8.39 -5.62 -6.53
C THR A 26 -9.50 -4.58 -6.49
N ILE A 27 -9.20 -3.37 -6.94
CA ILE A 27 -10.17 -2.28 -7.01
C ILE A 27 -10.90 -2.35 -8.35
N GLY A 28 -12.21 -2.14 -8.30
CA GLY A 28 -13.10 -2.20 -9.46
C GLY A 28 -14.40 -1.45 -9.20
N PRO A 29 -15.43 -1.64 -10.04
CA PRO A 29 -16.69 -0.89 -9.95
C PRO A 29 -17.37 -0.97 -8.56
N ALA A 30 -17.28 -2.11 -7.89
CA ALA A 30 -17.84 -2.33 -6.56
C ALA A 30 -17.16 -1.50 -5.44
N SER A 31 -15.96 -0.98 -5.67
CA SER A 31 -15.17 -0.20 -4.72
C SER A 31 -14.87 1.23 -5.22
N ARG A 32 -15.71 1.77 -6.12
CA ARG A 32 -15.56 3.12 -6.69
C ARG A 32 -15.82 4.25 -5.68
N SER A 33 -16.63 4.02 -4.65
CA SER A 33 -16.93 5.06 -3.66
C SER A 33 -15.85 5.13 -2.58
N CYS A 34 -15.54 6.35 -2.13
CA CYS A 34 -14.62 6.56 -1.01
C CYS A 34 -15.08 5.83 0.26
N GLU A 35 -16.39 5.78 0.51
CA GLU A 35 -16.95 5.09 1.67
C GLU A 35 -16.62 3.59 1.67
N VAL A 36 -16.74 2.92 0.51
CA VAL A 36 -16.38 1.50 0.40
C VAL A 36 -14.88 1.30 0.61
N LEU A 37 -14.03 2.16 0.04
CA LEU A 37 -12.58 2.09 0.24
C LEU A 37 -12.20 2.26 1.72
N VAL A 38 -12.83 3.20 2.43
CA VAL A 38 -12.63 3.39 3.87
C VAL A 38 -12.99 2.14 4.65
N ARG A 39 -14.14 1.51 4.34
CA ARG A 39 -14.55 0.26 4.98
C ARG A 39 -13.57 -0.88 4.70
N MET A 40 -13.04 -0.97 3.49
CA MET A 40 -12.02 -1.98 3.14
C MET A 40 -10.72 -1.78 3.93
N ILE A 41 -10.26 -0.53 4.09
CA ILE A 41 -9.07 -0.22 4.88
C ILE A 41 -9.30 -0.59 6.35
N GLN A 42 -10.45 -0.22 6.92
CA GLN A 42 -10.82 -0.56 8.30
C GLN A 42 -10.96 -2.08 8.52
N ALA A 43 -11.39 -2.82 7.50
CA ALA A 43 -11.45 -4.28 7.51
C ALA A 43 -10.07 -4.95 7.35
N GLY A 44 -8.99 -4.18 7.14
CA GLY A 44 -7.62 -4.69 7.10
C GLY A 44 -6.95 -4.71 5.74
N MET A 45 -7.54 -4.12 4.69
CA MET A 45 -6.88 -4.01 3.39
C MET A 45 -5.57 -3.21 3.51
N ASN A 46 -4.45 -3.80 3.07
CA ASN A 46 -3.13 -3.15 3.13
C ASN A 46 -2.67 -2.65 1.76
N VAL A 47 -3.03 -3.35 0.69
CA VAL A 47 -2.58 -3.04 -0.67
C VAL A 47 -3.77 -3.07 -1.62
N ALA A 48 -3.93 -1.99 -2.39
CA ALA A 48 -4.88 -1.92 -3.48
C ALA A 48 -4.20 -2.29 -4.81
N ARG A 49 -4.76 -3.25 -5.54
CA ARG A 49 -4.36 -3.61 -6.91
C ARG A 49 -5.30 -2.93 -7.90
N LEU A 50 -4.74 -2.15 -8.83
CA LEU A 50 -5.48 -1.56 -9.95
C LEU A 50 -5.13 -2.34 -11.23
N ASN A 51 -6.14 -2.79 -11.97
CA ASN A 51 -5.93 -3.38 -13.29
C ASN A 51 -6.10 -2.29 -14.36
N LEU A 52 -5.02 -1.87 -15.00
CA LEU A 52 -4.97 -0.78 -15.99
C LEU A 52 -4.98 -1.32 -17.43
N ALA A 53 -5.79 -2.35 -17.69
CA ALA A 53 -5.97 -2.89 -19.03
C ALA A 53 -6.66 -1.90 -19.97
#